data_AF-A0A2D6K5N6-F1
#
_entry.id   AF-A0A2D6K5N6-F1
#
_cell.length_a   1.000
_cell.length_b   1.000
_cell.length_c   1.000
_cell.angle_alpha   90.00
_cell.angle_beta   90.00
_cell.angle_gamma   90.00
#
_symmetry.space_group_name_H-M   'P 1'
#
loop_
_entity.id
_entity.type
_entity.pdbx_description
1 polymer ?
#
loop_
_entity_poly.entity_id
_entity_poly.type
_entity_poly.pdbx_seq_one_letter_code
_entity_poly.pdbx_strand_id
1 'polypeptide(L)'
;MRWIILVLLAALVVACVPPEVVEQPVEEIVVEIEEPVVEPVEVIVEGKAPLVADTDGDTINDDDDNCVNIPNLNQADGDRDGEGDPCDIDKDNDDILDEDEVHPLCIVNRDCDGDGVLDNEEHEGCVQNKDCDKDFVDDGEDNCPLAKNIQQDDAENDGIGDACDTDHDNDGVLNCGPDEDCSTNADNDNCLYDANPLQENSDIDYMGNACDPDDDNDSIPDEEDNCPDVGNPSQIDNNHDGIGDACT
;
A
#
# COMPACT_ATOMS: atom_id res chain seq x y z
N MET A 1 -21.58 -81.82 -2.47
CA MET A 1 -22.25 -82.00 -3.77
C MET A 1 -23.08 -80.77 -4.09
N ARG A 2 -22.67 -79.97 -5.07
CA ARG A 2 -23.54 -79.42 -6.12
C ARG A 2 -22.68 -78.51 -7.01
N TRP A 3 -22.65 -78.84 -8.29
CA TRP A 3 -22.06 -78.07 -9.37
C TRP A 3 -23.04 -76.97 -9.78
N ILE A 4 -22.54 -75.77 -10.11
CA ILE A 4 -23.13 -74.84 -11.11
C ILE A 4 -21.98 -73.96 -11.65
N ILE A 5 -22.06 -73.74 -12.95
CA ILE A 5 -21.07 -73.21 -13.89
C ILE A 5 -20.94 -71.68 -13.77
N LEU A 6 -19.69 -71.19 -13.80
CA LEU A 6 -19.33 -69.79 -13.98
C LEU A 6 -19.65 -69.32 -15.42
N VAL A 7 -20.20 -68.11 -15.56
CA VAL A 7 -19.95 -67.28 -16.73
C VAL A 7 -19.28 -65.99 -16.25
N LEU A 8 -18.02 -65.85 -16.64
CA LEU A 8 -17.17 -64.69 -16.45
C LEU A 8 -17.56 -63.58 -17.44
N LEU A 9 -17.66 -62.35 -16.95
CA LEU A 9 -17.40 -61.14 -17.72
C LEU A 9 -16.51 -60.24 -16.84
N ALA A 10 -15.20 -60.38 -17.04
CA ALA A 10 -14.20 -59.45 -16.52
C ALA A 10 -13.40 -58.96 -17.73
N ALA A 11 -13.62 -57.70 -18.10
CA ALA A 11 -12.77 -56.98 -19.01
C ALA A 11 -11.61 -56.40 -18.19
N LEU A 12 -10.35 -56.68 -18.56
CA LEU A 12 -9.22 -55.77 -18.32
C LEU A 12 -7.94 -56.20 -19.07
N VAL A 13 -7.41 -55.23 -19.83
CA VAL A 13 -6.02 -54.90 -20.23
C VAL A 13 -5.18 -55.88 -21.06
N VAL A 14 -4.30 -55.24 -21.86
CA VAL A 14 -2.98 -55.65 -22.42
C VAL A 14 -3.08 -55.95 -23.93
N ALA A 15 -2.31 -55.39 -24.86
CA ALA A 15 -1.12 -54.53 -24.86
C ALA A 15 -1.07 -53.71 -26.17
N CYS A 16 -0.40 -52.57 -26.13
CA CYS A 16 0.07 -51.86 -27.32
C CYS A 16 1.33 -52.56 -27.85
N VAL A 17 1.32 -53.02 -29.09
CA VAL A 17 2.48 -53.61 -29.79
C VAL A 17 3.21 -52.50 -30.54
N PRO A 18 4.52 -52.28 -30.34
CA PRO A 18 5.30 -51.30 -31.12
C PRO A 18 5.62 -51.84 -32.52
N PRO A 19 5.71 -50.97 -33.55
CA PRO A 19 5.99 -51.41 -34.92
C PRO A 19 7.47 -51.80 -35.14
N GLU A 20 7.68 -52.85 -35.95
CA GLU A 20 8.98 -53.37 -36.39
C GLU A 20 9.76 -52.37 -37.26
N VAL A 21 11.06 -52.22 -36.98
CA VAL A 21 12.03 -51.46 -37.78
C VAL A 21 12.63 -52.38 -38.84
N VAL A 22 12.49 -52.03 -40.11
CA VAL A 22 13.17 -52.71 -41.23
C VAL A 22 14.35 -51.84 -41.66
N GLU A 23 15.59 -52.29 -41.40
CA GLU A 23 16.81 -51.62 -41.85
C GLU A 23 17.09 -51.94 -43.34
N GLN A 24 17.34 -50.90 -44.15
CA GLN A 24 17.87 -51.00 -45.51
C GLN A 24 19.25 -50.32 -45.57
N PRO A 25 20.21 -50.80 -46.39
CA PRO A 25 21.57 -50.28 -46.40
C PRO A 25 21.63 -48.91 -47.11
N VAL A 26 22.42 -48.01 -46.54
CA VAL A 26 22.74 -46.68 -47.09
C VAL A 26 23.92 -46.82 -48.08
N GLU A 27 23.72 -46.41 -49.34
CA GLU A 27 24.83 -46.14 -50.26
C GLU A 27 25.21 -44.66 -50.16
N GLU A 28 26.49 -44.40 -49.93
CA GLU A 28 27.07 -43.07 -49.74
C GLU A 28 27.31 -42.42 -51.10
N ILE A 29 26.51 -41.40 -51.44
CA ILE A 29 26.70 -40.60 -52.68
C ILE A 29 27.46 -39.33 -52.30
N VAL A 30 28.74 -39.28 -52.66
CA VAL A 30 29.57 -38.07 -52.55
C VAL A 30 29.27 -37.19 -53.76
N VAL A 31 28.63 -36.04 -53.54
CA VAL A 31 28.44 -35.00 -54.57
C VAL A 31 29.38 -33.84 -54.24
N GLU A 32 30.41 -33.64 -55.06
CA GLU A 32 31.23 -32.44 -55.02
C GLU A 32 30.43 -31.28 -55.63
N ILE A 33 30.19 -30.24 -54.83
CA ILE A 33 29.50 -29.01 -55.25
C ILE A 33 30.54 -27.90 -55.35
N GLU A 34 30.80 -27.41 -56.56
CA GLU A 34 31.62 -26.21 -56.78
C GLU A 34 30.83 -24.96 -56.35
N GLU A 35 31.48 -24.04 -55.62
CA GLU A 35 30.85 -22.83 -55.07
C GLU A 35 30.43 -21.83 -56.16
N PRO A 36 29.24 -21.21 -56.08
CA PRO A 36 28.81 -20.19 -57.04
C PRO A 36 29.40 -18.81 -56.73
N VAL A 37 29.94 -18.16 -57.76
CA VAL A 37 30.41 -16.76 -57.73
C VAL A 37 29.20 -15.82 -57.53
N VAL A 38 29.22 -15.01 -56.47
CA VAL A 38 28.17 -14.02 -56.16
C VAL A 38 28.66 -12.63 -56.57
N GLU A 39 27.98 -11.98 -57.50
CA GLU A 39 28.08 -10.52 -57.69
C GLU A 39 26.92 -9.82 -56.95
N PRO A 40 27.13 -8.63 -56.35
CA PRO A 40 26.13 -8.01 -55.50
C PRO A 40 25.02 -7.37 -56.35
N VAL A 41 23.78 -7.79 -56.10
CA VAL A 41 22.57 -7.15 -56.62
C VAL A 41 22.08 -6.16 -55.56
N GLU A 42 22.08 -4.86 -55.87
CA GLU A 42 21.45 -3.85 -55.01
C GLU A 42 19.93 -4.01 -55.07
N VAL A 43 19.32 -4.34 -53.93
CA VAL A 43 17.86 -4.41 -53.77
C VAL A 43 17.38 -3.05 -53.28
N ILE A 44 16.78 -2.27 -54.18
CA ILE A 44 16.04 -1.05 -53.82
C ILE A 44 14.65 -1.49 -53.36
N VAL A 45 14.38 -1.45 -52.05
CA VAL A 45 13.04 -1.71 -51.51
C VAL A 45 12.32 -0.37 -51.36
N GLU A 46 11.45 -0.05 -52.32
CA GLU A 46 10.48 1.04 -52.14
C GLU A 46 9.47 0.63 -51.05
N GLY A 47 9.42 1.38 -49.94
CA GLY A 47 8.29 1.33 -49.00
C GLY A 47 8.56 0.96 -47.53
N LYS A 48 9.82 0.92 -47.05
CA LYS A 48 10.05 0.89 -45.60
C LYS A 48 10.05 2.34 -45.11
N ALA A 49 9.10 2.69 -44.23
CA ALA A 49 9.26 3.86 -43.38
C ALA A 49 10.68 3.83 -42.76
N PRO A 50 11.32 4.97 -42.49
CA PRO A 50 12.59 4.96 -41.75
C PRO A 50 12.41 4.02 -40.56
N LEU A 51 13.39 3.14 -40.32
CA LEU A 51 13.48 2.52 -39.00
C LEU A 51 13.67 3.71 -38.06
N VAL A 52 12.59 4.13 -37.43
CA VAL A 52 12.67 5.16 -36.40
C VAL A 52 13.47 4.52 -35.28
N ALA A 53 14.42 5.27 -34.73
CA ALA A 53 15.23 4.77 -33.65
C ALA A 53 14.33 4.56 -32.42
N ASP A 54 14.64 3.50 -31.70
CA ASP A 54 14.01 3.06 -30.45
C ASP A 54 15.19 2.53 -29.64
N THR A 55 15.76 3.42 -28.83
CA THR A 55 17.06 3.26 -28.18
C THR A 55 16.99 2.24 -27.05
N ASP A 56 15.87 2.18 -26.33
CA ASP A 56 15.70 1.35 -25.16
C ASP A 56 14.77 0.13 -25.38
N GLY A 57 14.06 0.07 -26.50
CA GLY A 57 13.29 -1.07 -26.97
C GLY A 57 11.89 -1.16 -26.39
N ASP A 58 11.32 -0.05 -25.91
CA ASP A 58 10.02 -0.01 -25.24
C ASP A 58 8.82 0.13 -26.21
N THR A 59 9.09 0.19 -27.51
CA THR A 59 8.16 0.34 -28.64
C THR A 59 7.69 1.77 -28.94
N ILE A 60 8.15 2.75 -28.17
CA ILE A 60 8.07 4.17 -28.47
C ILE A 60 9.33 4.56 -29.25
N ASN A 61 9.21 5.56 -30.13
CA ASN A 61 10.35 5.99 -30.93
C ASN A 61 11.11 7.10 -30.20
N ASP A 62 12.44 7.21 -30.36
CA ASP A 62 13.28 8.23 -29.71
C ASP A 62 12.77 9.69 -29.82
N ASP A 63 12.06 10.04 -30.91
CA ASP A 63 11.51 11.40 -31.11
C ASP A 63 10.20 11.65 -30.33
N ASP A 64 9.51 10.58 -29.93
CA ASP A 64 8.23 10.58 -29.20
C ASP A 64 8.38 10.06 -27.75
N ASP A 65 9.59 9.59 -27.38
CA ASP A 65 9.89 8.92 -26.11
C ASP A 65 10.35 9.93 -25.05
N ASN A 66 9.54 10.10 -24.01
CA ASN A 66 9.86 10.98 -22.87
C ASN A 66 10.94 10.39 -21.95
N CYS A 67 11.39 9.15 -22.17
CA CYS A 67 12.54 8.54 -21.51
C CYS A 67 13.39 7.70 -22.47
N VAL A 68 13.97 8.32 -23.50
CA VAL A 68 14.81 7.72 -24.58
C VAL A 68 15.78 6.57 -24.18
N ASN A 69 16.22 6.50 -22.92
CA ASN A 69 17.16 5.47 -22.45
C ASN A 69 16.58 4.51 -21.38
N ILE A 70 15.33 4.66 -20.97
CA ILE A 70 14.68 3.92 -19.88
C ILE A 70 13.29 3.45 -20.33
N PRO A 71 13.11 2.13 -20.58
CA PRO A 71 11.88 1.64 -21.18
C PRO A 71 10.62 1.96 -20.38
N ASN A 72 9.67 2.69 -20.97
CA ASN A 72 8.44 3.11 -20.33
C ASN A 72 7.26 3.22 -21.33
N LEU A 73 6.76 2.06 -21.76
CA LEU A 73 5.66 1.92 -22.73
C LEU A 73 4.40 2.77 -22.43
N ASN A 74 4.13 3.08 -21.16
CA ASN A 74 2.98 3.89 -20.77
C ASN A 74 3.21 5.40 -20.93
N GLN A 75 4.46 5.83 -21.12
CA GLN A 75 4.88 7.22 -21.27
C GLN A 75 4.23 8.10 -20.20
N ALA A 76 4.27 7.61 -18.95
CA ALA A 76 3.80 8.39 -17.81
C ALA A 76 4.71 9.61 -17.62
N ASP A 77 4.09 10.72 -17.26
CA ASP A 77 4.65 12.07 -17.21
C ASP A 77 3.73 12.88 -16.28
N GLY A 78 4.03 12.82 -14.98
CA GLY A 78 3.20 13.32 -13.90
C GLY A 78 2.93 14.82 -14.00
N ASP A 79 3.99 15.60 -14.18
CA ASP A 79 3.95 17.06 -14.27
C ASP A 79 3.82 17.62 -15.70
N ARG A 80 4.04 16.78 -16.73
CA ARG A 80 3.97 17.16 -18.15
C ARG A 80 5.04 18.14 -18.58
N ASP A 81 6.22 18.08 -17.98
CA ASP A 81 7.38 18.87 -18.41
C ASP A 81 8.09 18.28 -19.65
N GLY A 82 7.76 17.03 -19.98
CA GLY A 82 8.25 16.27 -21.13
C GLY A 82 9.37 15.29 -20.81
N GLU A 83 9.81 15.19 -19.57
CA GLU A 83 10.59 14.09 -19.00
C GLU A 83 9.61 13.06 -18.40
N GLY A 84 9.81 11.77 -18.66
CA GLY A 84 8.88 10.76 -18.16
C GLY A 84 9.17 10.34 -16.72
N ASP A 85 8.15 9.92 -15.97
CA ASP A 85 8.26 9.44 -14.58
C ASP A 85 9.48 8.52 -14.33
N PRO A 86 9.87 7.60 -15.24
CA PRO A 86 10.99 6.69 -14.98
C PRO A 86 12.38 7.31 -15.11
N CYS A 87 12.50 8.47 -15.74
CA CYS A 87 13.76 9.19 -15.96
C CYS A 87 13.81 10.57 -15.29
N ASP A 88 12.65 11.09 -14.88
CA ASP A 88 12.53 12.30 -14.09
C ASP A 88 13.02 12.10 -12.65
N ILE A 89 13.61 13.15 -12.08
CA ILE A 89 14.12 13.22 -10.70
C ILE A 89 13.19 13.96 -9.74
N ASP A 90 12.16 14.62 -10.28
CA ASP A 90 11.16 15.43 -9.58
C ASP A 90 9.85 15.29 -10.37
N LYS A 91 9.18 14.13 -10.24
CA LYS A 91 8.10 13.72 -11.17
C LYS A 91 6.83 14.56 -11.07
N ASP A 92 6.73 15.42 -10.07
CA ASP A 92 5.63 16.36 -9.91
C ASP A 92 6.07 17.84 -9.93
N ASN A 93 7.36 18.10 -10.18
CA ASN A 93 7.98 19.43 -10.35
C ASN A 93 7.66 20.40 -9.20
N ASP A 94 7.66 19.91 -7.96
CA ASP A 94 7.34 20.68 -6.75
C ASP A 94 8.56 21.35 -6.08
N ASP A 95 9.74 21.25 -6.73
CA ASP A 95 11.07 21.65 -6.26
C ASP A 95 11.67 20.74 -5.15
N ILE A 96 11.06 19.59 -4.83
CA ILE A 96 11.59 18.54 -3.95
C ILE A 96 11.93 17.31 -4.81
N LEU A 97 13.17 16.81 -4.69
CA LEU A 97 13.57 15.62 -5.44
C LEU A 97 12.87 14.37 -4.91
N ASP A 98 12.52 13.46 -5.80
CA ASP A 98 11.87 12.17 -5.49
C ASP A 98 12.54 11.38 -4.35
N GLU A 99 13.87 11.49 -4.23
CA GLU A 99 14.66 10.79 -3.21
C GLU A 99 14.48 11.37 -1.80
N ASP A 100 14.04 12.61 -1.72
CA ASP A 100 13.74 13.35 -0.50
C ASP A 100 12.23 13.37 -0.19
N GLU A 101 11.40 12.76 -1.04
CA GLU A 101 9.96 12.69 -0.90
C GLU A 101 9.46 11.40 -0.21
N VAL A 102 8.31 11.51 0.44
CA VAL A 102 7.58 10.35 0.96
C VAL A 102 6.73 9.71 -0.16
N HIS A 103 6.23 10.51 -1.11
CA HIS A 103 5.32 10.09 -2.19
C HIS A 103 5.65 10.77 -3.54
N PRO A 104 6.50 10.15 -4.38
CA PRO A 104 7.10 10.79 -5.56
C PRO A 104 6.21 11.07 -6.78
N LEU A 105 4.90 11.19 -6.59
CA LEU A 105 3.88 11.44 -7.63
C LEU A 105 2.66 12.16 -7.02
N CYS A 106 2.83 12.74 -5.85
CA CYS A 106 1.74 13.27 -5.05
C CYS A 106 2.02 14.72 -4.69
N ILE A 107 1.38 15.61 -5.46
CA ILE A 107 1.36 17.04 -5.19
C ILE A 107 0.62 17.26 -3.86
N VAL A 108 1.36 17.32 -2.76
CA VAL A 108 0.84 17.73 -1.45
C VAL A 108 0.89 19.25 -1.25
N ASN A 109 1.48 19.98 -2.22
CA ASN A 109 1.61 21.43 -2.15
C ASN A 109 0.37 22.15 -2.71
N ARG A 110 -0.37 22.77 -1.79
CA ARG A 110 -1.65 23.48 -1.96
C ARG A 110 -1.64 24.77 -2.80
N ASP A 111 -0.49 25.11 -3.37
CA ASP A 111 -0.21 26.35 -4.12
C ASP A 111 0.99 26.08 -5.04
N CYS A 112 0.81 25.14 -5.96
CA CYS A 112 1.88 24.56 -6.77
C CYS A 112 2.62 25.60 -7.64
N ASP A 113 1.97 26.71 -8.03
CA ASP A 113 2.61 27.79 -8.78
C ASP A 113 3.06 28.98 -7.91
N GLY A 114 2.79 28.92 -6.60
CA GLY A 114 3.17 29.92 -5.61
C GLY A 114 2.47 31.27 -5.79
N ASP A 115 1.33 31.31 -6.48
CA ASP A 115 0.55 32.53 -6.72
C ASP A 115 -0.42 32.88 -5.57
N GLY A 116 -0.62 31.95 -4.63
CA GLY A 116 -1.42 32.10 -3.43
C GLY A 116 -2.89 31.69 -3.59
N VAL A 117 -3.25 30.96 -4.65
CA VAL A 117 -4.56 30.35 -4.87
C VAL A 117 -4.54 28.87 -4.44
N LEU A 118 -5.60 28.44 -3.76
CA LEU A 118 -5.75 27.05 -3.33
C LEU A 118 -6.32 26.20 -4.49
N ASP A 119 -5.95 24.92 -4.55
CA ASP A 119 -6.22 23.95 -5.63
C ASP A 119 -7.65 23.94 -6.20
N ASN A 120 -8.65 24.30 -5.38
CA ASN A 120 -10.06 24.33 -5.78
C ASN A 120 -10.45 25.53 -6.67
N GLU A 121 -9.56 26.50 -6.90
CA GLU A 121 -9.79 27.69 -7.72
C GLU A 121 -8.78 27.87 -8.89
N GLU A 122 -7.91 26.89 -9.16
CA GLU A 122 -6.84 26.99 -10.16
C GLU A 122 -7.18 26.53 -11.60
N HIS A 123 -6.33 26.95 -12.55
CA HIS A 123 -6.48 26.70 -13.99
C HIS A 123 -5.96 25.32 -14.42
N GLU A 124 -6.48 24.84 -15.56
CA GLU A 124 -6.30 23.52 -16.17
C GLU A 124 -4.80 23.21 -16.47
N GLY A 125 -4.07 22.75 -15.45
CA GLY A 125 -2.63 22.44 -15.56
C GLY A 125 -2.02 21.76 -14.34
N CYS A 126 -2.57 22.00 -13.14
CA CYS A 126 -2.00 21.57 -11.86
C CYS A 126 -2.59 20.27 -11.25
N VAL A 127 -3.46 19.57 -11.98
CA VAL A 127 -4.17 18.41 -11.40
C VAL A 127 -3.87 17.15 -12.20
N GLN A 128 -2.88 16.39 -11.76
CA GLN A 128 -2.58 15.06 -12.30
C GLN A 128 -2.45 13.96 -11.23
N ASN A 129 -2.80 14.18 -9.97
CA ASN A 129 -3.43 13.13 -9.17
C ASN A 129 -4.41 13.80 -8.21
N LYS A 130 -5.70 13.45 -8.32
CA LYS A 130 -6.74 14.06 -7.47
C LYS A 130 -6.91 13.33 -6.15
N ASP A 131 -6.36 12.12 -6.05
CA ASP A 131 -6.64 11.12 -5.03
C ASP A 131 -5.35 10.30 -4.91
N CYS A 132 -4.41 10.84 -4.14
CA CYS A 132 -3.04 10.34 -4.05
C CYS A 132 -3.00 8.90 -3.56
N ASP A 133 -3.80 8.58 -2.56
CA ASP A 133 -3.83 7.26 -1.96
C ASP A 133 -4.75 6.28 -2.72
N LYS A 134 -5.65 6.75 -3.58
CA LYS A 134 -6.61 5.98 -4.39
C LYS A 134 -7.71 5.34 -3.56
N ASP A 135 -8.29 6.11 -2.65
CA ASP A 135 -9.39 5.71 -1.78
C ASP A 135 -10.78 6.19 -2.23
N PHE A 136 -10.85 6.93 -3.34
CA PHE A 136 -12.04 7.57 -3.94
C PHE A 136 -12.49 8.88 -3.29
N VAL A 137 -11.70 9.48 -2.41
CA VAL A 137 -11.82 10.85 -1.92
C VAL A 137 -10.75 11.68 -2.62
N ASP A 138 -11.12 12.88 -3.08
CA ASP A 138 -10.12 13.76 -3.72
C ASP A 138 -9.29 14.44 -2.60
N ASP A 139 -7.96 14.58 -2.74
CA ASP A 139 -7.01 15.08 -1.73
C ASP A 139 -7.44 16.41 -1.06
N GLY A 140 -8.08 17.31 -1.82
CA GLY A 140 -8.58 18.59 -1.30
C GLY A 140 -9.79 18.47 -0.38
N GLU A 141 -10.46 17.33 -0.38
CA GLU A 141 -11.59 16.96 0.48
C GLU A 141 -11.23 15.77 1.41
N ASP A 142 -9.99 15.28 1.34
CA ASP A 142 -9.49 14.14 2.08
C ASP A 142 -8.79 14.60 3.38
N ASN A 143 -9.28 14.15 4.53
CA ASN A 143 -8.66 14.40 5.84
C ASN A 143 -7.44 13.50 6.11
N CYS A 144 -7.16 12.54 5.22
CA CYS A 144 -5.94 11.74 5.16
C CYS A 144 -5.44 11.53 3.72
N PRO A 145 -4.92 12.57 3.03
CA PRO A 145 -4.57 12.52 1.60
C PRO A 145 -3.59 11.42 1.16
N LEU A 146 -2.91 10.78 2.11
CA LEU A 146 -1.90 9.75 1.87
C LEU A 146 -2.29 8.39 2.44
N ALA A 147 -3.44 8.26 3.12
CA ALA A 147 -3.82 7.06 3.86
C ALA A 147 -5.30 6.72 3.70
N LYS A 148 -5.55 5.62 2.96
CA LYS A 148 -6.90 5.23 2.51
C LYS A 148 -7.94 5.22 3.62
N ASN A 149 -8.93 6.09 3.51
CA ASN A 149 -9.99 6.24 4.48
C ASN A 149 -11.29 6.79 3.87
N ILE A 150 -11.87 6.07 2.90
CA ILE A 150 -13.13 6.44 2.20
C ILE A 150 -14.31 6.88 3.09
N GLN A 151 -14.29 6.55 4.39
CA GLN A 151 -15.32 6.97 5.35
C GLN A 151 -15.07 8.38 5.91
N GLN A 152 -13.83 8.88 5.84
CA GLN A 152 -13.40 10.18 6.34
C GLN A 152 -13.78 10.34 7.82
N ASP A 153 -13.60 9.26 8.59
CA ASP A 153 -13.80 9.27 10.03
C ASP A 153 -12.75 10.22 10.65
N ASP A 154 -13.20 11.03 11.60
CA ASP A 154 -12.46 12.08 12.32
C ASP A 154 -13.20 12.25 13.65
N ALA A 155 -12.85 11.42 14.63
CA ALA A 155 -13.58 11.29 15.88
C ALA A 155 -13.58 12.62 16.68
N GLU A 156 -12.47 13.34 16.62
CA GLU A 156 -12.16 14.60 17.30
C GLU A 156 -12.62 15.85 16.54
N ASN A 157 -12.91 15.73 15.24
CA ASN A 157 -13.27 16.81 14.32
C ASN A 157 -12.20 17.91 14.22
N ASP A 158 -10.93 17.53 14.24
CA ASP A 158 -9.81 18.46 14.17
C ASP A 158 -9.31 18.70 12.72
N GLY A 159 -9.79 17.88 11.78
CA GLY A 159 -9.48 17.94 10.36
C GLY A 159 -8.37 16.99 9.90
N ILE A 160 -7.77 16.23 10.81
CA ILE A 160 -6.94 15.06 10.53
C ILE A 160 -7.83 13.84 10.69
N GLY A 161 -7.80 12.88 9.78
CA GLY A 161 -8.65 11.68 9.90
C GLY A 161 -8.03 10.60 10.78
N ASP A 162 -8.88 9.75 11.38
CA ASP A 162 -8.48 8.62 12.24
C ASP A 162 -7.44 7.69 11.57
N ALA A 163 -7.40 7.65 10.23
CA ALA A 163 -6.50 6.78 9.48
C ALA A 163 -5.05 7.28 9.39
N CYS A 164 -4.83 8.57 9.63
CA CYS A 164 -3.54 9.23 9.54
C CYS A 164 -3.21 10.04 10.80
N ASP A 165 -4.14 10.15 11.75
CA ASP A 165 -3.86 10.69 13.06
C ASP A 165 -3.08 9.66 13.91
N THR A 166 -2.00 10.13 14.50
CA THR A 166 -1.07 9.32 15.31
C THR A 166 -1.13 9.66 16.80
N ASP A 167 -1.89 10.71 17.16
CA ASP A 167 -2.03 11.28 18.52
C ASP A 167 -3.42 11.95 18.62
N HIS A 168 -4.46 11.13 18.72
CA HIS A 168 -5.87 11.54 18.62
C HIS A 168 -6.28 12.60 19.66
N ASP A 169 -5.73 12.52 20.86
CA ASP A 169 -6.05 13.45 21.94
C ASP A 169 -5.03 14.58 22.12
N ASN A 170 -3.98 14.58 21.29
CA ASN A 170 -2.91 15.57 21.26
C ASN A 170 -2.19 15.73 22.62
N ASP A 171 -2.08 14.66 23.40
CA ASP A 171 -1.46 14.67 24.72
C ASP A 171 0.07 14.46 24.67
N GLY A 172 0.59 14.09 23.50
CA GLY A 172 1.99 13.85 23.21
C GLY A 172 2.45 12.39 23.41
N VAL A 173 1.51 11.49 23.71
CA VAL A 173 1.65 10.04 23.70
C VAL A 173 1.03 9.54 22.40
N LEU A 174 1.81 8.81 21.60
CA LEU A 174 1.29 8.28 20.35
C LEU A 174 0.21 7.22 20.63
N ASN A 175 -0.81 7.15 19.77
CA ASN A 175 -1.85 6.14 19.81
C ASN A 175 -1.26 4.72 19.96
N CYS A 176 -0.22 4.42 19.17
CA CYS A 176 0.28 3.05 19.00
C CYS A 176 1.76 2.91 19.34
N GLY A 177 2.11 1.67 19.72
CA GLY A 177 3.47 1.24 20.01
C GLY A 177 4.46 1.35 18.85
N PRO A 178 5.77 1.17 19.09
CA PRO A 178 6.82 1.26 18.08
C PRO A 178 6.80 0.15 17.00
N ASP A 179 5.88 -0.81 17.10
CA ASP A 179 5.63 -1.80 16.05
C ASP A 179 4.52 -1.36 15.06
N GLU A 180 3.98 -0.15 15.22
CA GLU A 180 2.94 0.46 14.36
C GLU A 180 1.66 -0.41 14.27
N ASP A 181 1.49 -1.35 15.20
CA ASP A 181 0.36 -2.26 15.26
C ASP A 181 -0.55 -1.92 16.45
N CYS A 182 -1.50 -1.01 16.18
CA CYS A 182 -2.56 -0.56 17.10
C CYS A 182 -3.61 -1.64 17.43
N SER A 183 -3.37 -2.91 17.05
CA SER A 183 -4.31 -4.02 17.29
C SER A 183 -3.95 -4.86 18.52
N THR A 184 -2.86 -4.51 19.21
CA THR A 184 -2.39 -5.23 20.39
C THR A 184 -2.70 -4.44 21.66
N ASN A 185 -2.85 -5.12 22.78
CA ASN A 185 -3.09 -4.51 24.09
C ASN A 185 -1.83 -3.80 24.68
N ALA A 186 -0.93 -3.35 23.81
CA ALA A 186 0.31 -2.66 24.12
C ALA A 186 0.36 -1.34 23.32
N ASP A 187 -0.79 -0.69 23.20
CA ASP A 187 -0.90 0.67 22.73
C ASP A 187 -0.09 1.58 23.67
N ASN A 188 0.52 2.62 23.08
CA ASN A 188 1.37 3.54 23.84
C ASN A 188 0.53 4.48 24.71
N ASP A 189 -0.69 4.77 24.25
CA ASP A 189 -1.70 5.56 24.92
C ASP A 189 -2.83 4.68 25.46
N ASN A 190 -3.02 4.66 26.77
CA ASN A 190 -4.09 3.95 27.46
C ASN A 190 -5.42 4.72 27.52
N CYS A 191 -5.49 5.93 26.95
CA CYS A 191 -6.69 6.74 26.80
C CYS A 191 -6.73 7.53 25.48
N LEU A 192 -6.83 6.81 24.36
CA LEU A 192 -6.84 7.31 22.97
C LEU A 192 -7.61 8.61 22.67
N TYR A 193 -8.62 8.98 23.46
CA TYR A 193 -9.44 10.17 23.20
C TYR A 193 -9.51 11.13 24.39
N ASP A 194 -8.75 10.88 25.47
CA ASP A 194 -8.81 11.63 26.72
C ASP A 194 -7.39 11.94 27.24
N ALA A 195 -6.90 13.14 26.88
CA ALA A 195 -5.53 13.58 27.15
C ALA A 195 -5.01 13.26 28.56
N ASN A 196 -4.02 12.37 28.63
CA ASN A 196 -3.40 11.92 29.86
C ASN A 196 -1.88 11.65 29.70
N PRO A 197 -1.05 12.70 29.55
CA PRO A 197 0.37 12.55 29.18
C PRO A 197 1.24 11.77 30.18
N LEU A 198 0.70 11.47 31.36
CA LEU A 198 1.34 10.71 32.43
C LEU A 198 0.96 9.23 32.43
N GLN A 199 -0.06 8.83 31.67
CA GLN A 199 -0.50 7.44 31.48
C GLN A 199 -0.72 6.73 32.82
N GLU A 200 -1.38 7.43 33.76
CA GLU A 200 -1.77 6.87 35.05
C GLU A 200 -2.79 5.74 34.83
N ASN A 201 -2.64 4.64 35.58
CA ASN A 201 -3.44 3.43 35.48
C ASN A 201 -3.38 2.72 36.85
N SER A 202 -4.35 2.99 37.71
CA SER A 202 -4.36 2.61 39.12
C SER A 202 -4.58 1.12 39.34
N ASP A 203 -5.38 0.48 38.48
CA ASP A 203 -5.71 -0.95 38.57
C ASP A 203 -4.91 -1.85 37.61
N ILE A 204 -4.19 -1.24 36.66
CA ILE A 204 -3.34 -1.87 35.64
C ILE A 204 -4.16 -2.72 34.66
N ASP A 205 -5.36 -2.26 34.29
CA ASP A 205 -6.08 -2.81 33.16
C ASP A 205 -5.66 -2.14 31.83
N TYR A 206 -6.50 -2.19 30.79
CA TYR A 206 -6.15 -1.60 29.49
C TYR A 206 -6.56 -0.12 29.38
N MET A 207 -7.37 0.40 30.28
CA MET A 207 -7.83 1.79 30.33
C MET A 207 -6.95 2.57 31.31
N GLY A 208 -6.62 3.81 30.97
CA GLY A 208 -5.98 4.74 31.92
C GLY A 208 -6.99 5.49 32.76
N ASN A 209 -6.52 6.10 33.85
CA ASN A 209 -7.40 6.81 34.79
C ASN A 209 -8.19 7.97 34.15
N ALA A 210 -7.79 8.46 32.99
CA ALA A 210 -8.49 9.55 32.32
C ALA A 210 -9.77 9.10 31.60
N CYS A 211 -9.85 7.82 31.25
CA CYS A 211 -10.93 7.25 30.43
C CYS A 211 -11.57 6.01 31.08
N ASP A 212 -10.99 5.46 32.15
CA ASP A 212 -11.58 4.43 32.99
C ASP A 212 -12.73 5.02 33.82
N PRO A 213 -13.91 4.36 33.89
CA PRO A 213 -14.98 4.75 34.81
C PRO A 213 -14.84 4.26 36.27
N ASP A 214 -13.86 3.39 36.57
CA ASP A 214 -13.57 2.81 37.89
C ASP A 214 -12.05 2.54 38.02
N ASP A 215 -11.29 3.60 38.30
CA ASP A 215 -9.82 3.68 38.24
C ASP A 215 -9.09 2.59 39.05
N ASP A 216 -9.70 2.09 40.13
CA ASP A 216 -9.13 1.07 41.01
C ASP A 216 -9.86 -0.28 40.96
N ASN A 217 -10.88 -0.39 40.11
CA ASN A 217 -11.69 -1.56 39.80
C ASN A 217 -12.28 -2.23 41.07
N ASP A 218 -12.66 -1.44 42.06
CA ASP A 218 -13.21 -1.90 43.33
C ASP A 218 -14.73 -2.16 43.28
N SER A 219 -15.35 -1.91 42.11
CA SER A 219 -16.78 -1.96 41.81
C SER A 219 -17.60 -0.74 42.23
N ILE A 220 -16.96 0.36 42.63
CA ILE A 220 -17.57 1.66 42.88
C ILE A 220 -17.01 2.64 41.82
N PRO A 221 -17.85 3.17 40.90
CA PRO A 221 -17.38 4.11 39.89
C PRO A 221 -16.77 5.39 40.52
N ASP A 222 -15.82 6.03 39.86
CA ASP A 222 -15.06 7.16 40.42
C ASP A 222 -15.94 8.32 40.90
N GLU A 223 -17.07 8.56 40.22
CA GLU A 223 -18.04 9.60 40.59
C GLU A 223 -18.71 9.33 41.97
N GLU A 224 -18.69 8.08 42.43
CA GLU A 224 -19.27 7.59 43.68
C GLU A 224 -18.21 7.12 44.70
N ASP A 225 -16.93 7.07 44.31
CA ASP A 225 -15.82 6.59 45.14
C ASP A 225 -15.19 7.70 46.00
N ASN A 226 -15.00 7.43 47.29
CA ASN A 226 -14.29 8.32 48.21
C ASN A 226 -12.76 8.16 48.23
N CYS A 227 -12.22 7.21 47.47
CA CYS A 227 -10.81 6.95 47.17
C CYS A 227 -10.63 6.40 45.74
N PRO A 228 -10.89 7.18 44.66
CA PRO A 228 -10.91 6.67 43.28
C PRO A 228 -9.66 5.86 42.83
N ASP A 229 -8.48 6.19 43.35
CA ASP A 229 -7.23 5.50 42.98
C ASP A 229 -6.86 4.31 43.89
N VAL A 230 -7.66 3.98 44.92
CA VAL A 230 -7.27 3.04 45.98
C VAL A 230 -8.43 2.16 46.42
N GLY A 231 -8.46 0.95 45.83
CA GLY A 231 -9.59 0.04 46.00
C GLY A 231 -10.02 -0.17 47.45
N ASN A 232 -11.23 0.29 47.75
CA ASN A 232 -11.82 0.29 49.06
C ASN A 232 -13.34 0.01 49.02
N PRO A 233 -13.81 -1.19 48.60
CA PRO A 233 -15.22 -1.47 48.29
C PRO A 233 -16.22 -1.26 49.45
N SER A 234 -15.71 -1.06 50.65
CA SER A 234 -16.47 -0.75 51.86
C SER A 234 -16.80 0.74 52.03
N GLN A 235 -16.14 1.63 51.29
CA GLN A 235 -16.35 3.09 51.30
C GLN A 235 -16.36 3.68 52.72
N ILE A 236 -15.51 3.15 53.61
CA ILE A 236 -15.45 3.59 55.01
C ILE A 236 -14.84 4.99 55.06
N ASP A 237 -15.63 5.94 55.54
CA ASP A 237 -15.22 7.29 55.91
C ASP A 237 -15.66 7.55 57.36
N ASN A 238 -14.74 7.40 58.32
CA ASN A 238 -15.06 7.54 59.73
C ASN A 238 -15.24 9.00 60.16
N ASN A 239 -14.55 9.93 59.52
CA ASN A 239 -14.53 11.34 59.92
C ASN A 239 -15.62 12.17 59.20
N HIS A 240 -16.25 11.58 58.18
CA HIS A 240 -17.30 12.14 57.32
C HIS A 240 -16.87 13.40 56.56
N ASP A 241 -15.61 13.45 56.10
CA ASP A 241 -15.07 14.55 55.29
C ASP A 241 -15.21 14.32 53.77
N GLY A 242 -15.69 13.13 53.37
CA GLY A 242 -15.88 12.76 51.97
C GLY A 242 -14.66 12.11 51.33
N ILE A 243 -13.56 11.92 52.07
CA ILE A 243 -12.38 11.18 51.62
C ILE A 243 -12.29 9.88 52.45
N GLY A 244 -12.12 8.75 51.79
CA GLY A 244 -12.14 7.45 52.45
C GLY A 244 -10.92 7.22 53.36
N ASP A 245 -11.12 6.38 54.38
CA ASP A 245 -10.06 5.96 55.29
C ASP A 245 -8.90 5.23 54.56
N ALA A 246 -9.11 4.74 53.34
CA ALA A 246 -8.10 4.05 52.55
C ALA A 246 -7.06 4.99 51.93
N CYS A 247 -7.41 6.27 51.74
CA CYS A 247 -6.60 7.29 51.05
C CYS A 247 -6.36 8.55 51.91
N THR A 248 -6.58 8.49 53.23
CA THR A 248 -6.41 9.61 54.20
C THR A 248 -5.44 9.35 55.35
#